data_AF-A0A327VW78-F1
#
_entry.id   AF-A0A327VW78-F1
#
_cell.length_a   1.000
_cell.length_b   1.000
_cell.length_c   1.000
_cell.angle_alpha   90.00
_cell.angle_beta   90.00
_cell.angle_gamma   90.00
#
_symmetry.space_group_name_H-M   'P 1'
#
loop_
_entity.id
_entity.type
_entity.pdbx_description
1 polymer ?
#
loop_
_entity_poly.entity_id
_entity_poly.type
_entity_poly.pdbx_seq_one_letter_code
_entity_poly.pdbx_strand_id
1 'polypeptide(L)' 'MKYLISLFTIVVGVLLLLDLFFCVIAHGSGHRIPPKTDYTIALVGIGLLAMLGVLLRMKRKN' A
#
# COMPACT_ATOMS: atom_id res chain seq x y z
N MET A 1 0.84 -21.73 9.24
CA MET A 1 0.16 -20.80 8.31
C MET A 1 -0.22 -19.46 8.93
N LYS A 2 -0.73 -19.39 10.17
CA LYS A 2 -1.12 -18.12 10.81
C LYS A 2 0.00 -17.08 10.90
N TYR A 3 1.22 -17.51 11.25
CA TYR A 3 2.41 -16.63 11.32
C TYR A 3 2.81 -16.04 9.96
N LEU A 4 2.73 -16.84 8.89
CA LEU A 4 3.02 -16.38 7.53
C LEU A 4 2.02 -15.29 7.09
N ILE A 5 0.72 -15.51 7.28
CA ILE A 5 -0.31 -14.51 6.95
C ILE A 5 -0.10 -13.23 7.76
N SER A 6 0.25 -13.36 9.04
CA SER A 6 0.51 -12.19 9.88
C SER A 6 1.77 -11.42 9.44
N LEU A 7 2.84 -12.13 9.03
CA LEU A 7 4.04 -11.52 8.47
C LEU A 7 3.73 -10.76 7.16
N PHE A 8 3.02 -11.39 6.22
CA PHE A 8 2.62 -10.74 4.96
C PHE A 8 1.74 -9.51 5.20
N THR A 9 0.83 -9.57 6.18
CA THR A 9 -0.01 -8.42 6.55
C THR A 9 0.84 -7.23 7.02
N ILE A 10 1.89 -7.48 7.81
CA ILE A 10 2.81 -6.43 8.28
C ILE A 10 3.59 -5.86 7.11
N VAL A 11 4.18 -6.72 6.26
CA VAL A 11 4.97 -6.27 5.09
C VAL A 11 4.13 -5.42 4.15
N VAL A 12 2.93 -5.87 3.79
CA VAL A 12 2.02 -5.10 2.92
C VAL A 12 1.60 -3.79 3.59
N GLY A 13 1.36 -3.79 4.91
CA GLY A 13 1.06 -2.58 5.66
C GLY A 13 2.20 -1.55 5.62
N VAL A 14 3.45 -1.99 5.77
CA VAL A 14 4.64 -1.12 5.68
C VAL A 14 4.79 -0.55 4.27
N LEU A 15 4.61 -1.37 3.23
CA LEU A 15 4.65 -0.90 1.84
C LEU A 15 3.57 0.15 1.56
N LEU A 16 2.36 -0.04 2.09
CA LEU A 16 1.26 0.91 1.93
C LEU A 16 1.56 2.25 2.62
N LEU A 17 2.16 2.22 3.81
CA LEU A 17 2.61 3.43 4.50
C LEU A 17 3.69 4.17 3.71
N LEU A 18 4.65 3.46 3.10
CA LEU A 18 5.67 4.06 2.25
C LEU A 18 5.06 4.71 1.01
N ASP A 19 4.13 4.04 0.33
CA ASP A 19 3.42 4.58 -0.84
C ASP A 19 2.68 5.89 -0.51
N LEU A 20 1.94 5.91 0.60
CA LEU A 20 1.28 7.11 1.12
C LEU A 20 2.28 8.22 1.47
N PHE A 21 3.40 7.88 2.10
CA PHE A 21 4.45 8.84 2.45
C PHE A 21 5.05 9.49 1.21
N PHE A 22 5.40 8.70 0.19
CA PHE A 22 5.90 9.22 -1.08
C PHE A 22 4.85 10.04 -1.82
N CYS A 23 3.58 9.62 -1.79
CA CYS A 23 2.48 10.38 -2.36
C CYS A 23 2.35 11.78 -1.70
N VAL A 24 2.37 11.84 -0.36
CA VAL A 24 2.30 13.09 0.39
C VAL A 24 3.50 13.99 0.13
N ILE A 25 4.72 13.45 0.12
CA ILE A 25 5.92 14.23 -0.18
C ILE A 25 5.88 14.76 -1.61
N ALA A 26 5.52 13.90 -2.57
CA ALA A 26 5.53 14.29 -3.96
C ALA A 26 4.54 15.44 -4.21
N HIS A 27 3.32 15.35 -3.66
CA HIS A 27 2.30 16.40 -3.78
C HIS A 27 2.56 17.64 -2.91
N GLY A 28 3.14 17.44 -1.72
CA GLY A 28 3.47 18.52 -0.77
C GLY A 28 4.72 19.32 -1.14
N SER A 29 5.61 18.76 -1.95
CA SER A 29 6.86 19.41 -2.37
C SER A 29 6.67 20.58 -3.36
N GLY A 30 5.46 20.76 -3.90
CA GLY A 30 5.18 21.74 -4.96
C GLY A 30 5.82 21.38 -6.31
N HIS A 31 6.50 20.24 -6.42
CA HIS A 31 7.07 19.75 -7.66
C HIS A 31 5.96 19.17 -8.55
N ARG A 32 5.93 19.55 -9.83
CA ARG A 32 4.96 18.97 -10.78
C ARG A 32 5.34 17.52 -11.07
N ILE A 33 4.64 16.59 -10.44
CA ILE A 33 4.75 15.16 -10.75
C ILE A 33 4.14 14.92 -12.14
N PRO A 34 4.79 14.16 -13.03
CA PRO A 34 4.17 13.75 -14.29
C PRO A 34 2.88 12.96 -14.01
N PRO A 35 1.77 13.22 -14.73
CA PRO A 35 0.49 12.56 -14.46
C PRO A 35 0.60 11.02 -14.53
N LYS A 36 1.44 10.49 -15.41
CA LYS A 36 1.71 9.03 -15.50
C LYS A 36 2.24 8.45 -14.19
N THR A 37 3.14 9.16 -13.50
CA THR A 37 3.73 8.71 -12.24
C THR A 37 2.69 8.76 -11.12
N ASP A 38 1.87 9.81 -11.09
CA ASP A 38 0.79 9.99 -10.12
C ASP A 38 -0.25 8.85 -10.20
N TYR A 39 -0.71 8.53 -11.42
CA TYR A 39 -1.60 7.38 -11.63
C TYR A 39 -0.96 6.05 -11.22
N THR A 40 0.35 5.89 -11.41
CA THR A 40 1.06 4.65 -11.03
C THR A 40 1.10 4.50 -9.52
N ILE A 41 1.42 5.57 -8.79
CA ILE A 41 1.41 5.59 -7.31
C ILE A 41 0.00 5.25 -6.81
N ALA A 42 -1.03 5.94 -7.35
CA ALA A 42 -2.41 5.67 -6.96
C ALA A 42 -2.84 4.21 -7.23
N LEU A 43 -2.48 3.64 -8.38
CA LEU A 43 -2.78 2.25 -8.74
C LEU A 43 -2.10 1.26 -7.79
N VAL A 44 -0.82 1.49 -7.46
CA VAL A 44 -0.05 0.67 -6.53
C VAL A 44 -0.66 0.73 -5.13
N GLY A 45 -0.98 1.93 -4.64
CA GLY A 45 -1.65 2.12 -3.36
C GLY A 45 -2.98 1.37 -3.25
N ILE A 46 -3.85 1.47 -4.27
CA ILE A 46 -5.13 0.73 -4.33
C ILE A 46 -4.90 -0.79 -4.33
N GLY A 47 -3.93 -1.27 -5.10
CA GLY A 47 -3.58 -2.69 -5.17
C GLY A 47 -3.11 -3.25 -3.82
N LEU A 48 -2.23 -2.51 -3.13
CA LEU A 48 -1.76 -2.87 -1.78
C LEU A 48 -2.92 -2.88 -0.78
N LEU A 49 -3.85 -1.92 -0.86
CA LEU A 49 -5.05 -1.86 -0.01
C LEU A 49 -5.96 -3.07 -0.21
N ALA A 50 -6.21 -3.45 -1.46
CA ALA A 50 -7.01 -4.62 -1.79
C ALA A 50 -6.35 -5.91 -1.27
N MET A 51 -5.04 -6.05 -1.46
CA MET A 51 -4.26 -7.19 -0.98
C MET A 51 -4.29 -7.28 0.56
N LEU A 52 -4.13 -6.15 1.25
CA LEU A 52 -4.21 -6.07 2.70
C LEU A 52 -5.60 -6.50 3.21
N GLY A 53 -6.67 -6.05 2.54
CA GLY A 53 -8.04 -6.46 2.85
C GLY A 53 -8.26 -7.98 2.73
N VAL A 54 -7.71 -8.60 1.68
CA VAL A 54 -7.75 -10.06 1.50
C VAL A 54 -6.99 -10.77 2.62
N LEU A 55 -5.77 -10.32 2.92
CA LEU A 55 -4.93 -10.91 3.97
C LEU A 55 -5.59 -10.81 5.35
N LEU A 56 -6.19 -9.66 5.68
CA LEU A 56 -6.94 -9.46 6.93
C LEU A 56 -8.17 -10.37 7.00
N ARG A 57 -8.90 -10.51 5.89
CA ARG A 57 -10.05 -11.44 5.81
C ARG A 57 -9.62 -12.89 6.02
N MET A 58 -8.50 -13.30 5.42
CA MET A 58 -7.92 -14.63 5.60
C MET A 58 -7.45 -14.85 7.04
N LYS A 59 -6.79 -13.85 7.65
CA LYS A 59 -6.36 -13.90 9.06
C LYS A 59 -7.53 -14.08 10.02
N ARG A 60 -8.66 -13.43 9.76
CA ARG A 60 -9.88 -13.54 10.60
C ARG A 60 -10.52 -14.93 10.55
N LYS A 61 -10.41 -15.64 9.43
CA LYS A 61 -10.98 -16.98 9.25
C LYS A 61 -10.12 -18.11 9.83
N ASN A 62 -8.87 -17.83 10.20
CA ASN A 62 -7.86 -18.82 10.56
C ASN A 62 -7.61 -18.90 12.06
#